data_AF-A0A961XS22-F1
#
_entry.id   AF-A0A961XS22-F1
#
_cell.length_a   1.000
_cell.length_b   1.000
_cell.length_c   1.000
_cell.angle_alpha   90.00
_cell.angle_beta   90.00
_cell.angle_gamma   90.00
#
_symmetry.space_group_name_H-M   'P 1'
#
loop_
_entity.id
_entity.type
_entity.pdbx_description
1 polymer ?
#
loop_
_entity_poly.entity_id
_entity_poly.type
_entity_poly.pdbx_seq_one_letter_code
_entity_poly.pdbx_strand_id
1 'polypeptide(L)'
;KDHFFGVGISVEADTTVTGNVVEGAERFGMLLGWGPYLRDVIATSNVIRKCETGIYVTVVEGSGDTVIAENIISGTTSGAIVGYRWHDAVTGDMAREGSGFDHLAIERNRVS
;
A
#
# COMPACT_ATOMS: atom_id res chain seq x y z
N LYS A 1 -13.83 -9.47 10.89
CA LYS A 1 -13.62 -10.09 9.56
C LYS A 1 -12.11 -10.18 9.36
N ASP A 2 -11.57 -11.35 9.08
CA ASP A 2 -10.12 -11.56 8.93
C ASP A 2 -9.58 -10.76 7.74
N HIS A 3 -8.41 -10.14 7.93
CA HIS A 3 -7.86 -9.09 7.04
C HIS A 3 -7.34 -9.58 5.70
N PHE A 4 -7.19 -10.89 5.53
CA PHE A 4 -6.61 -11.48 4.32
C PHE A 4 -7.62 -11.80 3.23
N PHE A 5 -8.93 -11.72 3.50
CA PHE A 5 -9.94 -11.87 2.45
C PHE A 5 -10.11 -10.58 1.66
N GLY A 6 -10.15 -10.69 0.33
CA GLY A 6 -10.28 -9.54 -0.57
C GLY A 6 -8.98 -8.77 -0.80
N VAL A 7 -7.82 -9.39 -0.56
CA VAL A 7 -6.49 -8.82 -0.83
C VAL A 7 -5.92 -9.41 -2.11
N GLY A 8 -5.35 -8.58 -2.98
CA GLY A 8 -4.66 -9.03 -4.20
C GLY A 8 -3.29 -9.64 -3.90
N ILE A 9 -2.35 -8.82 -3.43
CA ILE A 9 -1.01 -9.23 -3.01
C ILE A 9 -0.75 -8.77 -1.58
N SER A 10 -0.22 -9.64 -0.73
CA SER A 10 0.22 -9.30 0.62
C SER A 10 1.70 -9.60 0.76
N VAL A 11 2.48 -8.64 1.26
CA VAL A 11 3.89 -8.82 1.59
C VAL A 11 4.19 -8.15 2.92
N GLU A 12 5.15 -8.70 3.66
CA GLU A 12 5.46 -8.23 5.01
C GLU A 12 6.91 -7.75 5.12
N ALA A 13 7.90 -8.52 4.66
CA ALA A 13 9.30 -8.12 4.79
C ALA A 13 10.18 -8.65 3.65
N ASP A 14 11.32 -7.99 3.44
CA ASP A 14 12.44 -8.43 2.58
C ASP A 14 11.99 -8.81 1.16
N THR A 15 11.14 -7.97 0.55
CA THR A 15 10.43 -8.33 -0.69
C THR A 15 10.34 -7.19 -1.69
N THR A 16 10.66 -7.48 -2.94
CA THR A 16 10.34 -6.62 -4.09
C THR A 16 9.08 -7.11 -4.81
N VAL A 17 8.07 -6.26 -4.95
CA VAL A 17 6.83 -6.54 -5.69
C VAL A 17 6.76 -5.63 -6.90
N THR A 18 7.07 -6.19 -8.07
CA THR A 18 7.27 -5.38 -9.29
C THR A 18 6.58 -5.94 -10.52
N GLY A 19 5.99 -5.07 -11.34
CA GLY A 19 5.46 -5.44 -12.66
C GLY A 19 4.16 -6.24 -12.62
N ASN A 20 3.38 -6.15 -11.54
CA ASN A 20 2.12 -6.87 -11.38
C ASN A 20 0.92 -6.04 -11.85
N VAL A 21 -0.16 -6.74 -12.18
CA VAL A 21 -1.49 -6.15 -12.37
C VAL A 21 -2.44 -6.73 -11.33
N VAL A 22 -3.06 -5.87 -10.52
CA VAL A 22 -4.10 -6.25 -9.55
C VAL A 22 -5.38 -5.49 -9.88
N GLU A 23 -6.49 -6.21 -10.07
CA GLU A 23 -7.79 -5.61 -10.40
C GLU A 23 -8.92 -6.25 -9.59
N GLY A 24 -9.81 -5.42 -9.05
CA GLY A 24 -11.06 -5.87 -8.43
C GLY A 24 -10.91 -6.51 -7.05
N ALA A 25 -9.80 -6.25 -6.34
CA ALA A 25 -9.65 -6.71 -4.96
C ALA A 25 -10.67 -5.97 -4.07
N GLU A 26 -11.50 -6.73 -3.35
CA GLU A 26 -12.62 -6.19 -2.56
C GLU A 26 -12.16 -5.21 -1.47
N ARG A 27 -10.96 -5.41 -0.90
CA ARG A 27 -10.39 -4.56 0.14
C ARG A 27 -9.13 -3.85 -0.31
N PHE A 28 -8.05 -4.60 -0.51
CA PHE A 28 -6.71 -4.04 -0.72
C PHE A 28 -6.13 -4.60 -2.01
N GLY A 29 -5.76 -3.74 -2.94
CA GLY A 29 -4.98 -4.18 -4.09
C GLY A 29 -3.67 -4.81 -3.63
N MET A 30 -2.93 -4.09 -2.79
CA MET A 30 -1.73 -4.58 -2.12
C MET A 30 -1.77 -4.26 -0.62
N LEU A 31 -1.35 -5.21 0.22
CA LEU A 31 -1.14 -5.03 1.65
C LEU A 31 0.35 -5.13 1.95
N LEU A 32 0.94 -4.03 2.41
CA LEU A 32 2.36 -3.92 2.75
C LEU A 32 2.51 -3.81 4.28
N GLY A 33 2.89 -4.93 4.88
CA GLY A 33 3.19 -5.04 6.31
C GLY A 33 1.96 -5.14 7.22
N TRP A 34 2.17 -5.74 8.40
CA TRP A 34 1.17 -5.83 9.46
C TRP A 34 1.80 -5.47 10.81
N GLY A 35 1.54 -4.25 11.29
CA GLY A 35 2.19 -3.76 12.50
C GLY A 35 3.68 -3.50 12.29
N PRO A 36 4.54 -3.72 13.29
CA PRO A 36 5.94 -3.27 13.25
C PRO A 36 6.84 -4.14 12.35
N TYR A 37 6.32 -5.20 11.72
CA TYR A 37 7.16 -6.19 11.02
C TYR A 37 7.55 -5.80 9.59
N LEU A 38 6.95 -4.73 9.04
CA LEU A 38 7.33 -4.18 7.73
C LEU A 38 8.80 -3.81 7.71
N ARG A 39 9.57 -4.30 6.74
CA ARG A 39 10.96 -3.86 6.49
C ARG A 39 11.42 -4.23 5.08
N ASP A 40 12.28 -3.41 4.51
CA ASP A 40 12.98 -3.66 3.24
C ASP A 40 12.04 -4.11 2.11
N VAL A 41 10.92 -3.39 1.95
CA VAL A 41 9.92 -3.66 0.91
C VAL A 41 9.98 -2.61 -0.19
N ILE A 42 9.98 -3.07 -1.44
CA ILE A 42 9.91 -2.21 -2.63
C ILE A 42 8.69 -2.63 -3.45
N ALA A 43 7.70 -1.75 -3.59
CA ALA A 43 6.53 -1.94 -4.43
C ALA A 43 6.57 -0.96 -5.60
N THR A 44 7.02 -1.41 -6.77
CA THR A 44 7.23 -0.52 -7.93
C THR A 44 6.68 -1.02 -9.24
N SER A 45 6.29 -0.10 -10.12
CA SER A 45 5.87 -0.41 -11.49
C SER A 45 4.69 -1.39 -11.57
N ASN A 46 3.78 -1.34 -10.59
CA ASN A 46 2.55 -2.13 -10.60
C ASN A 46 1.36 -1.32 -11.14
N VAL A 47 0.35 -2.03 -11.62
CA VAL A 47 -0.93 -1.46 -12.06
C VAL A 47 -2.03 -1.98 -11.13
N ILE A 48 -2.67 -1.08 -10.38
CA ILE A 48 -3.68 -1.43 -9.38
C ILE A 48 -4.99 -0.73 -9.72
N ARG A 49 -6.08 -1.49 -9.89
CA ARG A 49 -7.34 -0.94 -10.43
C ARG A 49 -8.56 -1.43 -9.68
N LYS A 50 -9.57 -0.55 -9.54
CA LYS A 50 -10.91 -0.89 -9.05
C LYS A 50 -10.88 -1.68 -7.72
N CYS A 51 -9.97 -1.32 -6.83
CA CYS A 51 -9.88 -1.86 -5.48
C CYS A 51 -10.53 -0.86 -4.52
N GLU A 52 -10.95 -1.28 -3.33
CA GLU A 52 -11.40 -0.30 -2.33
C GLU A 52 -10.25 0.66 -1.97
N THR A 53 -9.17 0.12 -1.41
CA THR A 53 -7.89 0.82 -1.25
C THR A 53 -6.87 0.22 -2.20
N GLY A 54 -6.10 1.06 -2.90
CA GLY A 54 -5.06 0.60 -3.82
C GLY A 54 -3.94 -0.15 -3.08
N ILE A 55 -3.23 0.56 -2.21
CA ILE A 55 -2.14 0.05 -1.39
C ILE A 55 -2.40 0.41 0.07
N TYR A 56 -2.58 -0.62 0.88
CA TYR A 56 -2.43 -0.55 2.33
C TYR A 56 -0.93 -0.56 2.64
N VAL A 57 -0.47 0.34 3.49
CA VAL A 57 0.87 0.27 4.08
C VAL A 57 0.79 0.51 5.58
N THR A 58 1.50 -0.30 6.38
CA THR A 58 1.51 -0.08 7.81
C THR A 58 2.36 1.14 8.20
N VAL A 59 1.83 1.91 9.16
CA VAL A 59 2.49 3.08 9.76
C VAL A 59 2.60 2.93 11.28
N VAL A 60 2.71 1.68 11.73
CA VAL A 60 2.96 1.37 13.15
C VAL A 60 4.42 1.68 13.47
N GLU A 61 4.69 2.16 14.67
CA GLU A 61 6.05 2.50 15.09
C GLU A 61 6.95 1.27 15.03
N GLY A 62 8.19 1.46 14.57
CA GLY A 62 9.15 0.38 14.39
C GLY A 62 9.09 -0.31 13.04
N SER A 63 8.12 0.04 12.17
CA SER A 63 8.17 -0.35 10.75
C SER A 63 9.42 0.24 10.08
N GLY A 64 10.08 -0.61 9.30
CA GLY A 64 11.30 -0.29 8.54
C GLY A 64 11.03 0.21 7.14
N ASP A 65 12.12 0.51 6.45
CA ASP A 65 12.13 1.24 5.19
C ASP A 65 11.29 0.56 4.10
N THR A 66 10.46 1.35 3.43
CA THR A 66 9.59 0.88 2.36
C THR A 66 9.49 1.93 1.26
N VAL A 67 9.65 1.48 0.02
CA VAL A 67 9.51 2.30 -1.19
C VAL A 67 8.25 1.90 -1.93
N ILE A 68 7.35 2.85 -2.16
CA ILE A 68 6.16 2.67 -2.99
C ILE A 68 6.25 3.69 -4.12
N ALA A 69 6.68 3.26 -5.30
CA ALA A 69 6.97 4.20 -6.37
C ALA A 69 6.57 3.74 -7.77
N GLU A 70 6.25 4.68 -8.64
CA GLU A 70 6.02 4.44 -10.08
C GLU A 70 4.89 3.44 -10.36
N ASN A 71 3.89 3.36 -9.47
CA ASN A 71 2.70 2.57 -9.68
C ASN A 71 1.62 3.40 -10.39
N ILE A 72 0.77 2.73 -11.19
CA ILE A 72 -0.46 3.33 -11.73
C ILE A 72 -1.62 2.80 -10.89
N ILE A 73 -2.31 3.69 -10.19
CA ILE A 73 -3.41 3.34 -9.28
C ILE A 73 -4.66 4.06 -9.75
N SER A 74 -5.74 3.33 -10.05
CA SER A 74 -6.94 3.97 -10.61
C SER A 74 -8.26 3.38 -10.14
N GLY A 75 -9.26 4.25 -9.96
CA GLY A 75 -10.62 3.85 -9.59
C GLY A 75 -10.72 3.24 -8.20
N THR A 76 -9.86 3.67 -7.26
CA THR A 76 -9.94 3.30 -5.85
C THR A 76 -11.00 4.12 -5.12
N THR A 77 -11.79 3.51 -4.23
CA THR A 77 -12.90 4.20 -3.53
C THR A 77 -12.51 4.77 -2.17
N SER A 78 -11.47 4.24 -1.53
CA SER A 78 -11.03 4.62 -0.17
C SER A 78 -9.60 5.20 -0.13
N GLY A 79 -8.94 5.34 -1.30
CA GLY A 79 -7.63 5.97 -1.44
C GLY A 79 -6.64 5.10 -2.22
N ALA A 80 -5.67 5.74 -2.87
CA ALA A 80 -4.66 5.03 -3.65
C ALA A 80 -3.57 4.42 -2.78
N ILE A 81 -2.99 5.20 -1.86
CA ILE A 81 -2.01 4.71 -0.88
C ILE A 81 -2.40 5.23 0.49
N VAL A 82 -2.78 4.32 1.40
CA VAL A 82 -3.32 4.67 2.71
C VAL A 82 -2.50 3.97 3.80
N GLY A 83 -2.15 4.75 4.83
CA GLY A 83 -1.45 4.31 6.02
C GLY A 83 -2.41 3.70 7.04
N TYR A 84 -2.06 2.53 7.56
CA TYR A 84 -2.88 1.81 8.52
C TYR A 84 -2.13 1.43 9.79
N ARG A 85 -2.88 1.37 10.89
CA ARG A 85 -2.48 0.74 12.14
C ARG A 85 -3.35 -0.48 12.37
N TRP A 86 -2.85 -1.64 11.95
CA TRP A 86 -3.61 -2.89 11.88
C TRP A 86 -4.93 -2.73 11.11
N HIS A 87 -6.03 -2.52 11.82
CA HIS A 87 -7.37 -2.42 11.28
C HIS A 87 -7.74 -1.00 10.84
N ASP A 88 -7.08 0.01 11.42
CA ASP A 88 -7.54 1.38 11.33
C ASP A 88 -6.78 2.13 10.24
N ALA A 89 -7.51 2.71 9.28
CA ALA A 89 -6.94 3.69 8.36
C ALA A 89 -6.68 4.98 9.15
N VAL A 90 -5.43 5.44 9.18
CA VAL A 90 -5.03 6.59 10.00
C VAL A 90 -4.51 7.77 9.18
N THR A 91 -4.51 7.66 7.85
CA THR A 91 -4.11 8.72 6.93
C THR A 91 -5.19 8.97 5.87
N GLY A 92 -5.08 10.10 5.17
CA GLY A 92 -5.69 10.28 3.86
C GLY A 92 -4.93 9.52 2.76
N ASP A 93 -5.11 9.94 1.51
CA ASP A 93 -4.37 9.35 0.38
C ASP A 93 -2.97 9.96 0.27
N MET A 94 -1.99 9.24 0.79
CA MET A 94 -0.60 9.68 0.85
C MET A 94 0.05 9.83 -0.53
N ALA A 95 -0.53 9.23 -1.59
CA ALA A 95 -0.07 9.48 -2.95
C ALA A 95 -0.35 10.92 -3.42
N ARG A 96 -1.30 11.61 -2.78
CA ARG A 96 -1.70 12.99 -3.08
C ARG A 96 -1.21 13.97 -2.03
N GLU A 97 -1.17 13.55 -0.77
CA GLU A 97 -0.92 14.41 0.39
C GLU A 97 0.54 14.32 0.89
N GLY A 98 1.29 13.29 0.46
CA GLY A 98 2.57 12.92 1.06
C GLY A 98 2.39 11.97 2.25
N SER A 99 3.46 11.26 2.63
CA SER A 99 3.39 10.28 3.73
C SER A 99 3.45 10.94 5.11
N GLY A 100 4.44 11.81 5.35
CA GLY A 100 4.78 12.30 6.68
C GLY A 100 5.41 11.24 7.60
N PHE A 101 5.77 10.07 7.07
CA PHE A 101 6.42 8.98 7.79
C PHE A 101 7.82 8.75 7.23
N ASP A 102 8.83 8.80 8.10
CA ASP A 102 10.24 8.75 7.71
C ASP A 102 10.63 7.43 7.03
N HIS A 103 10.00 6.31 7.40
CA HIS A 103 10.26 5.00 6.81
C HIS A 103 9.58 4.78 5.44
N LEU A 104 8.77 5.73 4.96
CA LEU A 104 8.01 5.61 3.72
C LEU A 104 8.46 6.62 2.66
N ALA A 105 9.08 6.10 1.60
CA ALA A 105 9.27 6.83 0.36
C ALA A 105 8.10 6.55 -0.60
N ILE A 106 7.22 7.55 -0.78
CA ILE A 106 6.07 7.46 -1.70
C ILE A 106 6.30 8.44 -2.85
N GLU A 107 6.69 7.92 -4.01
CA GLU A 107 7.17 8.76 -5.11
C GLU A 107 6.61 8.37 -6.47
N ARG A 108 6.29 9.37 -7.30
CA ARG A 108 5.98 9.17 -8.73
C ARG A 108 4.84 8.16 -9.01
N ASN A 109 3.95 7.93 -8.05
CA ASN A 109 2.74 7.13 -8.28
C ASN A 109 1.72 7.97 -9.05
N ARG A 110 1.15 7.41 -10.12
CA ARG A 110 0.11 8.07 -10.91
C ARG A 110 -1.25 7.62 -10.45
N VAL A 111 -2.04 8.55 -9.93
CA VAL A 111 -3.37 8.28 -9.38
C VAL A 111 -4.47 8.93 -10.22
N SER A 112 -5.52 8.19 -10.54
CA SER A 112 -6.70 8.70 -11.28
C SER A 112 -8.02 8.09 -10.82
#